data_AF-A0A9E1CLD0-F1
#
_entry.id   AF-A0A9E1CLD0-F1
#
_cell.length_a   1.000
_cell.length_b   1.000
_cell.length_c   1.000
_cell.angle_alpha   90.00
_cell.angle_beta   90.00
_cell.angle_gamma   90.00
#
_symmetry.space_group_name_H-M   'P 1'
#
loop_
_entity.id
_entity.type
_entity.pdbx_description
1 polymer ?
#
loop_
_entity_poly.entity_id
_entity_poly.type
_entity_poly.pdbx_seq_one_letter_code
_entity_poly.pdbx_strand_id
1 'polypeptide(L)'
;VLLDAKTRKALCVIDLDTVMPGSSLYDFGDSIRFGAATAAEDERDLSRMEMSLERFRIFTRGYVRSCPGLTQKELELLPLGAKTMTMECGVRFLTDYLDGDHYFAVHRDGQNLDRARTQFRLVADMEKKWNEMQKIVAEEANKER
;
A
#
# COMPACT_ATOMS: atom_id res chain seq x y z
N VAL A 1 0.05 12.10 -5.88
CA VAL A 1 1.20 13.03 -5.95
C VAL A 1 1.33 13.60 -7.36
N LEU A 2 1.38 14.93 -7.50
CA LEU A 2 1.65 15.57 -8.79
C LEU A 2 3.16 15.66 -9.04
N LEU A 3 3.61 15.21 -10.21
CA LEU A 3 5.02 15.25 -10.62
C LEU A 3 5.21 16.25 -11.75
N ASP A 4 6.34 16.96 -11.74
CA ASP A 4 6.74 17.84 -12.83
C ASP A 4 6.83 17.04 -14.14
N ALA A 5 6.25 17.58 -15.22
CA ALA A 5 6.13 16.86 -16.48
C ALA A 5 7.48 16.54 -17.12
N LYS A 6 8.50 17.38 -16.90
CA LYS A 6 9.83 17.21 -17.51
C LYS A 6 10.79 16.45 -16.60
N THR A 7 10.91 16.88 -15.35
CA THR A 7 11.92 16.39 -14.40
C THR A 7 11.44 15.22 -13.55
N ARG A 8 10.12 14.96 -13.53
CA ARG A 8 9.47 13.95 -12.69
C ARG A 8 9.70 14.14 -11.18
N LYS A 9 10.18 15.32 -10.77
CA LYS A 9 10.27 15.69 -9.35
C LYS A 9 8.87 15.89 -8.78
N ALA A 10 8.69 15.53 -7.51
CA ALA A 10 7.44 15.80 -6.81
C ALA A 10 7.22 17.31 -6.69
N LEU A 11 6.01 17.76 -7.04
CA LEU A 11 5.58 19.15 -6.93
C LEU A 11 4.71 19.37 -5.70
N CYS A 12 3.66 18.54 -5.56
CA CYS A 12 2.75 18.61 -4.41
C CYS A 12 2.01 17.29 -4.16
N VAL A 13 1.53 17.14 -2.93
CA VAL A 13 0.49 16.18 -2.58
C VAL A 13 -0.86 16.84 -2.92
N ILE A 14 -1.77 16.03 -3.46
CA ILE A 14 -3.14 16.41 -3.80
C ILE A 14 -4.08 15.48 -3.03
N ASP A 15 -5.39 15.75 -3.08
CA ASP A 15 -6.40 14.96 -2.38
C ASP A 15 -6.20 15.03 -0.86
N LEU A 16 -6.50 16.20 -0.28
CA LEU A 16 -6.26 16.51 1.13
C LEU A 16 -7.51 16.30 2.02
N ASP A 17 -8.58 15.74 1.46
CA ASP A 17 -9.89 15.63 2.13
C ASP A 17 -9.86 14.67 3.33
N THR A 18 -8.89 13.76 3.37
CA THR A 18 -8.69 12.75 4.42
C THR A 18 -7.54 13.07 5.38
N VAL A 19 -6.99 14.29 5.34
CA VAL A 19 -5.96 14.72 6.28
C VAL A 19 -6.55 14.85 7.68
N MET A 20 -6.08 14.00 8.59
CA MET A 20 -6.49 13.98 10.00
C MET A 20 -5.39 13.33 10.87
N PRO A 21 -5.45 13.43 12.21
CA PRO A 21 -4.55 12.69 13.09
C PRO A 21 -4.62 11.18 12.84
N GLY A 22 -3.46 10.54 12.78
CA GLY A 22 -3.34 9.11 12.49
C GLY A 22 -1.95 8.57 12.76
N SER A 23 -1.69 7.35 12.33
CA SER A 23 -0.36 6.74 12.39
C SER A 23 0.35 6.86 11.05
N SER A 24 1.67 7.10 11.08
CA SER A 24 2.54 7.04 9.90
C SER A 24 2.49 5.70 9.16
N LEU A 25 2.05 4.64 9.85
CA LEU A 25 1.85 3.31 9.29
C LEU A 25 0.69 3.26 8.28
N TYR A 26 -0.29 4.15 8.40
CA TYR A 26 -1.44 4.20 7.49
C TYR A 26 -1.01 4.73 6.12
N ASP A 27 -0.33 5.88 6.10
CA ASP A 27 0.16 6.49 4.86
C ASP A 27 1.18 5.61 4.14
N PHE A 28 2.13 5.04 4.91
CA PHE A 28 3.08 4.07 4.36
C PHE A 28 2.36 2.85 3.80
N GLY A 29 1.43 2.31 4.59
CA GLY A 29 0.76 1.06 4.25
C GLY A 29 -0.08 1.16 2.99
N ASP A 30 -0.87 2.23 2.88
CA ASP A 30 -1.73 2.47 1.72
C ASP A 30 -0.90 2.77 0.46
N SER A 31 0.23 3.46 0.62
CA SER A 31 1.18 3.66 -0.48
C SER A 31 1.76 2.33 -1.01
N ILE A 32 2.08 1.38 -0.12
CA ILE A 32 2.58 0.05 -0.51
C ILE A 32 1.49 -0.80 -1.16
N ARG A 33 0.27 -0.77 -0.61
CA ARG A 33 -0.90 -1.50 -1.12
C ARG A 33 -1.08 -1.32 -2.62
N PHE A 34 -0.97 -0.08 -3.09
CA PHE A 34 -1.06 0.23 -4.52
C PHE A 34 0.31 0.22 -5.22
N GLY A 35 1.32 0.87 -4.63
CA GLY A 35 2.59 1.16 -5.30
C GLY A 35 3.52 -0.05 -5.46
N ALA A 36 3.37 -1.08 -4.64
CA ALA A 36 4.17 -2.30 -4.74
C ALA A 36 3.42 -3.49 -5.38
N ALA A 37 2.12 -3.35 -5.66
CA ALA A 37 1.36 -4.36 -6.40
C ALA A 37 1.87 -4.51 -7.84
N THR A 38 1.91 -5.73 -8.37
CA THR A 38 2.37 -6.03 -9.73
C THR A 38 1.27 -5.95 -10.79
N ALA A 39 0.00 -5.90 -10.38
CA ALA A 39 -1.16 -5.82 -11.26
C ALA A 39 -2.10 -4.68 -10.83
N ALA A 40 -3.12 -4.42 -11.65
CA ALA A 40 -4.16 -3.45 -11.33
C ALA A 40 -5.00 -3.89 -10.13
N GLU A 41 -5.59 -2.92 -9.42
CA GLU A 41 -6.41 -3.17 -8.23
C GLU A 41 -7.62 -4.06 -8.52
N ASP A 42 -8.14 -4.06 -9.73
CA ASP A 42 -9.30 -4.85 -10.14
C ASP A 42 -8.97 -5.94 -11.16
N GLU A 43 -7.71 -6.41 -11.16
CA GLU A 43 -7.22 -7.53 -11.99
C GLU A 43 -8.00 -8.82 -11.71
N ARG A 44 -8.44 -9.49 -12.78
CA ARG A 44 -9.20 -10.75 -12.70
C ARG A 44 -8.29 -11.97 -12.64
N ASP A 45 -7.12 -11.90 -13.27
CA ASP A 45 -6.11 -12.95 -13.18
C ASP A 45 -5.24 -12.76 -11.93
N LEU A 46 -5.65 -13.39 -10.83
CA LEU A 46 -4.96 -13.32 -9.54
C LEU A 46 -3.54 -13.91 -9.55
N SER A 47 -3.16 -14.67 -10.58
CA SER A 47 -1.78 -15.16 -10.71
C SER A 47 -0.79 -14.02 -10.96
N ARG A 48 -1.28 -12.87 -11.45
CA ARG A 48 -0.48 -11.67 -11.74
C ARG A 48 -0.37 -10.73 -10.54
N MET A 49 -1.13 -10.98 -9.47
CA MET A 49 -1.17 -10.15 -8.28
C MET A 49 -0.19 -10.65 -7.23
N GLU A 50 0.91 -9.91 -7.09
CA GLU A 50 1.96 -10.10 -6.10
C GLU A 50 2.45 -8.75 -5.57
N MET A 51 3.10 -8.76 -4.42
CA MET A 51 3.88 -7.64 -3.91
C MET A 51 5.31 -7.74 -4.43
N SER A 52 5.75 -6.71 -5.16
CA SER A 52 7.14 -6.55 -5.60
C SER A 52 8.03 -6.08 -4.45
N LEU A 53 8.94 -6.96 -3.98
CA LEU A 53 9.93 -6.62 -2.95
C LEU A 53 10.89 -5.50 -3.40
N GLU A 54 11.15 -5.39 -4.70
CA GLU A 54 11.97 -4.30 -5.26
C GLU A 54 11.27 -2.95 -5.10
N ARG A 55 10.00 -2.84 -5.53
CA ARG A 55 9.20 -1.62 -5.36
C ARG A 55 9.01 -1.27 -3.89
N PHE A 56 8.75 -2.29 -3.06
CA PHE A 56 8.66 -2.13 -1.61
C PHE A 56 9.95 -1.52 -1.02
N ARG A 57 11.14 -2.06 -1.38
CA ARG A 57 12.42 -1.52 -0.91
C ARG A 57 12.66 -0.08 -1.38
N ILE A 58 12.40 0.22 -2.65
CA ILE A 58 12.60 1.57 -3.20
C ILE A 58 11.73 2.57 -2.45
N PHE A 59 10.45 2.25 -2.24
CA PHE A 59 9.53 3.11 -1.51
C PHE A 59 9.95 3.27 -0.04
N THR A 60 10.27 2.16 0.64
CA THR A 60 10.74 2.13 2.03
C THR A 60 11.94 3.04 2.25
N ARG A 61 12.95 2.93 1.39
CA ARG A 61 14.13 3.80 1.44
C ARG A 61 13.77 5.28 1.32
N GLY A 62 12.92 5.63 0.36
CA GLY A 62 12.45 7.01 0.18
C GLY A 62 11.69 7.54 1.39
N TYR A 63 10.79 6.72 1.93
CA TYR A 63 9.94 7.06 3.07
C TYR A 63 10.76 7.27 4.35
N VAL A 64 11.61 6.29 4.72
CA VAL A 64 12.43 6.36 5.94
C VAL A 64 13.37 7.57 5.91
N ARG A 65 14.00 7.86 4.76
CA ARG A 65 14.86 9.05 4.59
C ARG A 65 14.12 10.37 4.74
N SER A 66 12.86 10.41 4.32
CA SER A 66 12.05 11.63 4.33
C SER A 66 11.37 11.86 5.68
N CYS A 67 11.32 10.82 6.54
CA CYS A 67 10.63 10.83 7.82
C CYS A 67 11.59 10.50 8.98
N PRO A 68 12.56 11.38 9.30
CA PRO A 68 13.54 11.14 10.37
C PRO A 68 12.91 11.06 11.78
N GLY A 69 11.66 11.48 11.94
CA GLY A 69 10.93 11.44 13.21
C GLY A 69 10.26 10.11 13.54
N LEU A 70 10.36 9.09 12.67
CA LEU A 70 9.77 7.77 12.93
C LEU A 70 10.42 7.14 14.17
N THR A 71 9.56 6.68 15.09
CA THR A 71 10.01 5.92 16.25
C THR A 71 10.54 4.55 15.85
N GLN A 72 11.37 3.95 16.71
CA GLN A 72 11.83 2.57 16.51
C GLN A 72 10.64 1.60 16.31
N LYS A 73 9.54 1.83 17.04
CA LYS A 73 8.38 0.95 16.93
C LYS A 73 7.63 1.12 15.62
N GLU A 74 7.51 2.35 15.12
CA GLU A 74 6.90 2.59 13.80
C GLU A 74 7.74 1.94 12.69
N LEU A 75 9.07 2.05 12.73
CA LEU A 75 9.96 1.39 11.78
C LEU A 75 9.73 -0.13 11.76
N GLU A 76 9.71 -0.78 12.93
CA GLU A 76 9.41 -2.22 13.03
C GLU A 76 8.05 -2.62 12.45
N LEU A 77 7.07 -1.71 12.51
CA LEU A 77 5.69 -1.96 12.14
C LEU A 77 5.34 -1.51 10.71
N LEU A 78 6.27 -0.93 9.94
CA LEU A 78 6.01 -0.56 8.53
C LEU A 78 5.47 -1.74 7.68
N PRO A 79 6.01 -2.97 7.77
CA PRO A 79 5.43 -4.12 7.07
C PRO A 79 4.00 -4.44 7.51
N LEU A 80 3.71 -4.25 8.81
CA LEU A 80 2.36 -4.44 9.34
C LEU A 80 1.40 -3.37 8.84
N GLY A 81 1.84 -2.11 8.74
CA GLY A 81 1.05 -1.03 8.15
C GLY A 81 0.58 -1.39 6.73
N ALA A 82 1.50 -1.85 5.88
CA ALA A 82 1.17 -2.32 4.51
C ALA A 82 0.13 -3.45 4.50
N LYS A 83 0.32 -4.47 5.34
CA LYS A 83 -0.64 -5.57 5.45
C LYS A 83 -2.01 -5.10 5.93
N THR A 84 -2.04 -4.27 6.97
CA THR A 84 -3.27 -3.78 7.60
C THR A 84 -4.08 -2.92 6.63
N MET A 85 -3.46 -1.94 5.95
CA MET A 85 -4.16 -1.08 4.99
C MET A 85 -4.65 -1.87 3.78
N THR A 86 -3.88 -2.86 3.32
CA THR A 86 -4.33 -3.76 2.24
C THR A 86 -5.56 -4.58 2.66
N MET A 87 -5.53 -5.16 3.86
CA MET A 87 -6.64 -5.96 4.38
C MET A 87 -7.89 -5.09 4.62
N GLU A 88 -7.74 -3.92 5.25
CA GLU A 88 -8.84 -2.99 5.52
C GLU A 88 -9.53 -2.54 4.23
N CYS A 89 -8.77 -2.13 3.22
CA CYS A 89 -9.30 -1.75 1.91
C CYS A 89 -10.00 -2.94 1.22
N GLY A 90 -9.42 -4.15 1.28
CA GLY A 90 -10.04 -5.36 0.75
C GLY A 90 -11.38 -5.70 1.40
N VAL A 91 -11.47 -5.54 2.73
CA VAL A 91 -12.74 -5.71 3.47
C VAL A 91 -13.75 -4.66 3.04
N ARG A 92 -13.36 -3.40 2.86
CA ARG A 92 -14.26 -2.34 2.37
C ARG A 92 -14.81 -2.62 0.99
N PHE A 93 -13.98 -3.08 0.05
CA PHE A 93 -14.46 -3.49 -1.27
C PHE A 93 -15.45 -4.66 -1.18
N LEU A 94 -15.16 -5.65 -0.33
CA LEU A 94 -16.07 -6.77 -0.15
C LEU A 94 -17.39 -6.34 0.48
N THR A 95 -17.35 -5.48 1.50
CA THR A 95 -18.54 -4.92 2.14
C THR A 95 -19.37 -4.15 1.14
N ASP A 96 -18.76 -3.27 0.34
CA ASP A 96 -19.47 -2.48 -0.66
C ASP A 96 -20.12 -3.36 -1.73
N TYR A 97 -19.42 -4.42 -2.18
CA TYR A 97 -20.00 -5.41 -3.10
C TYR A 97 -21.24 -6.10 -2.53
N LEU A 98 -21.19 -6.49 -1.25
CA LEU A 98 -22.32 -7.13 -0.57
C LEU A 98 -23.48 -6.17 -0.32
N ASP A 99 -23.19 -4.87 -0.21
CA ASP A 99 -24.17 -3.79 -0.01
C ASP A 99 -24.72 -3.22 -1.33
N GLY A 100 -24.30 -3.75 -2.49
CA GLY A 100 -24.83 -3.34 -3.79
C GLY A 100 -24.07 -2.19 -4.46
N ASP A 101 -22.78 -2.03 -4.16
CA ASP A 101 -21.84 -1.08 -4.80
C ASP A 101 -22.27 0.39 -4.66
N HIS A 102 -22.54 0.83 -3.43
CA HIS A 102 -23.03 2.18 -3.12
C HIS A 102 -21.92 3.20 -2.82
N TYR A 103 -20.75 2.74 -2.39
CA TYR A 103 -19.65 3.60 -1.93
C TYR A 103 -18.59 3.82 -3.02
N PHE A 104 -18.05 2.74 -3.61
CA PHE A 104 -17.03 2.83 -4.64
C PHE A 104 -17.67 2.86 -6.02
N ALA A 105 -17.18 3.75 -6.90
CA ALA A 105 -17.60 3.74 -8.29
C ALA A 105 -17.23 2.40 -8.96
N VAL A 106 -18.23 1.82 -9.62
CA VAL A 106 -18.10 0.61 -10.43
C VAL A 106 -18.45 0.88 -11.89
N HIS A 107 -17.79 0.17 -12.79
CA HIS A 107 -17.95 0.27 -14.25
C HIS A 107 -18.38 -1.07 -14.88
N ARG A 108 -18.50 -2.12 -14.06
CA ARG A 108 -18.94 -3.46 -14.44
C ARG A 108 -19.41 -4.23 -13.22
N ASP A 109 -20.29 -5.18 -13.44
CA ASP A 109 -20.75 -6.09 -12.39
C ASP A 109 -19.58 -6.89 -11.80
N GLY A 110 -19.57 -6.99 -10.47
CA GLY A 110 -18.56 -7.73 -9.72
C GLY A 110 -17.18 -7.04 -9.64
N GLN A 111 -17.06 -5.77 -10.04
CA GLN A 111 -15.77 -5.06 -9.97
C GLN A 111 -15.24 -4.96 -8.53
N ASN A 112 -16.08 -4.64 -7.55
CA ASN A 112 -15.65 -4.58 -6.15
C ASN A 112 -15.28 -5.97 -5.59
N LEU A 113 -15.93 -7.04 -6.06
CA LEU A 113 -15.50 -8.40 -5.72
C LEU A 113 -14.12 -8.74 -6.30
N ASP A 114 -13.85 -8.34 -7.55
CA ASP A 114 -12.52 -8.47 -8.15
C ASP A 114 -11.49 -7.67 -7.33
N ARG A 115 -11.79 -6.41 -6.97
CA ARG A 115 -10.93 -5.58 -6.11
C ARG A 115 -10.64 -6.24 -4.76
N ALA A 116 -11.66 -6.74 -4.07
CA ALA A 116 -11.47 -7.43 -2.79
C ALA A 116 -10.53 -8.64 -2.93
N ARG A 117 -10.70 -9.45 -3.98
CA ARG A 117 -9.85 -10.62 -4.24
C ARG A 117 -8.40 -10.26 -4.48
N THR A 118 -8.11 -9.18 -5.21
CA THR A 118 -6.72 -8.74 -5.41
C THR A 118 -6.08 -8.31 -4.09
N GLN A 119 -6.81 -7.58 -3.23
CA GLN A 119 -6.28 -7.14 -1.93
C GLN A 119 -5.99 -8.35 -1.02
N PHE A 120 -6.89 -9.34 -0.95
CA PHE A 120 -6.65 -10.55 -0.15
C PHE A 120 -5.50 -11.40 -0.71
N ARG A 121 -5.39 -11.50 -2.05
CA ARG A 121 -4.25 -12.16 -2.69
C ARG A 121 -2.94 -11.44 -2.34
N LEU A 122 -2.93 -10.12 -2.37
CA LEU A 122 -1.77 -9.30 -2.03
C LEU A 122 -1.37 -9.47 -0.56
N VAL A 123 -2.33 -9.51 0.37
CA VAL A 123 -2.05 -9.82 1.80
C VAL A 123 -1.43 -11.20 1.96
N ALA A 124 -2.00 -12.23 1.31
CA ALA A 124 -1.45 -13.58 1.39
C ALA A 124 -0.02 -13.67 0.83
N ASP A 125 0.31 -12.86 -0.18
CA ASP A 125 1.66 -12.76 -0.72
C ASP A 125 2.62 -11.99 0.21
N MET A 126 2.15 -10.91 0.85
CA MET A 126 2.89 -10.20 1.91
C MET A 126 3.22 -11.14 3.09
N GLU A 127 2.29 -12.00 3.49
CA GLU A 127 2.53 -12.99 4.57
C GLU A 127 3.61 -14.00 4.20
N LYS A 128 3.66 -14.46 2.94
CA LYS A 128 4.72 -15.34 2.46
C LYS A 128 6.09 -14.66 2.45
N LYS A 129 6.12 -13.37 2.15
CA LYS A 129 7.32 -12.53 2.03
C LYS A 129 7.63 -11.74 3.31
N TRP A 130 7.00 -12.10 4.43
CA TRP A 130 7.00 -11.29 5.64
C TRP A 130 8.40 -11.05 6.21
N ASN A 131 9.22 -12.10 6.25
CA ASN A 131 10.58 -12.02 6.75
C ASN A 131 11.45 -11.10 5.87
N GLU A 132 11.28 -11.16 4.55
CA GLU A 132 11.96 -10.29 3.60
C GLU A 132 11.53 -8.84 3.75
N MET A 133 10.25 -8.57 3.97
CA MET A 133 9.75 -7.20 4.25
C MET A 133 10.39 -6.64 5.51
N GLN A 134 10.40 -7.41 6.61
CA GLN A 134 11.01 -7.00 7.87
C GLN A 134 12.51 -6.74 7.70
N LYS A 135 13.21 -7.62 6.99
CA LYS A 135 14.64 -7.47 6.67
C LYS A 135 14.92 -6.20 5.87
N ILE A 136 14.13 -5.94 4.83
CA ILE A 136 14.26 -4.72 4.01
C ILE A 136 14.14 -3.47 4.88
N VAL A 137 13.11 -3.40 5.73
CA VAL A 137 12.89 -2.23 6.58
C VAL A 137 14.04 -2.05 7.58
N ALA A 138 14.51 -3.12 8.22
CA ALA A 138 15.65 -3.06 9.13
C ALA A 138 16.93 -2.57 8.43
N GLU A 139 17.21 -3.06 7.20
CA GLU A 139 18.36 -2.64 6.42
C GLU A 139 18.29 -1.16 6.01
N GLU A 140 17.14 -0.68 5.55
CA GLU A 140 16.99 0.73 5.16
C GLU A 140 16.96 1.68 6.36
N ALA A 141 16.44 1.24 7.52
CA ALA A 141 16.48 2.03 8.76
C ALA A 141 17.90 2.16 9.34
N ASN A 142 18.73 1.11 9.24
CA ASN A 142 20.09 1.12 9.78
C ASN A 142 21.09 1.90 8.91
N LYS A 143 20.84 2.07 7.61
CA LYS A 143 21.72 2.84 6.72
C LYS A 143 21.68 4.35 6.98
N GLU A 144 20.65 4.82 7.65
CA GLU A 144 20.37 6.25 7.87
C GLU A 144 20.58 6.67 9.34
N ARG A 145 21.09 5.76 10.19
CA ARG A 145 21.56 6.03 11.55
C ARG A 145 23.08 6.03 11.60
#